data_AF-A0A9D9BUE8-F1
#
_entry.id   AF-A0A9D9BUE8-F1
#
_cell.length_a   1.000
_cell.length_b   1.000
_cell.length_c   1.000
_cell.angle_alpha   90.00
_cell.angle_beta   90.00
_cell.angle_gamma   90.00
#
_symmetry.space_group_name_H-M   'P 1'
#
loop_
_entity.id
_entity.type
_entity.pdbx_description
1 polymer ?
#
loop_
_entity_poly.entity_id
_entity_poly.type
_entity_poly.pdbx_seq_one_letter_code
_entity_poly.pdbx_strand_id
1 'polypeptide(L)'
;MLNFFFSLFFITIYLLKPPLAIAFEKSDPSVSLLQNRISNNFSRKYCKAIQNGFSKDEAMKSAIVKTENIISFSYNPQKKWIEKDDLSTQISLRVVNDCGRSFGLIGKEGVDYFKSYFLEIYEKTTPDKNFSR
;
A
#
# COMPACT_ATOMS: atom_id res chain seq x y z
N MET A 1 33.68 4.77 -32.40
CA MET A 1 32.37 5.40 -32.67
C MET A 1 31.19 4.52 -32.26
N LEU A 2 31.20 3.20 -32.51
CA LEU A 2 30.10 2.29 -32.15
C LEU A 2 29.72 2.29 -30.65
N ASN A 3 30.71 2.34 -29.75
CA ASN A 3 30.48 2.38 -28.30
C ASN A 3 29.75 3.65 -27.83
N PHE A 4 29.92 4.77 -28.55
CA PHE A 4 29.25 6.03 -28.24
C PHE A 4 27.76 5.95 -28.61
N PHE A 5 27.43 5.36 -29.77
CA PHE A 5 26.05 5.12 -30.18
C PHE A 5 25.34 4.11 -29.27
N PHE A 6 26.05 3.06 -28.82
CA PHE A 6 25.50 2.11 -27.84
C PHE A 6 25.20 2.76 -26.50
N SER A 7 26.08 3.63 -26.01
CA SER A 7 25.86 4.37 -24.76
C SER A 7 24.67 5.33 -24.86
N LEU A 8 24.56 6.08 -25.97
CA LEU A 8 23.41 6.94 -26.25
C LEU A 8 22.10 6.17 -26.28
N PHE A 9 22.09 4.99 -26.89
CA PHE A 9 20.90 4.12 -26.96
C PHE A 9 20.41 3.70 -25.57
N PHE A 10 21.30 3.30 -24.67
CA PHE A 10 20.93 2.96 -23.29
C PHE A 10 20.42 4.16 -22.49
N ILE A 11 21.00 5.36 -22.69
CA ILE A 11 20.53 6.59 -22.04
C ILE A 11 19.11 6.94 -22.49
N THR A 12 18.81 6.84 -23.79
CA THR A 12 17.45 7.08 -24.30
C THR A 12 16.43 6.10 -23.73
N ILE A 13 16.75 4.82 -23.59
CA ILE A 13 15.86 3.82 -22.98
C ILE A 13 15.61 4.13 -21.50
N TYR A 14 16.62 4.63 -20.80
CA TYR A 14 16.48 5.01 -19.38
C TYR A 14 15.55 6.21 -19.20
N LEU A 15 15.63 7.21 -20.07
CA LEU A 15 14.78 8.40 -20.05
C LEU A 15 13.33 8.11 -20.49
N LEU A 16 13.11 7.08 -21.29
CA LEU A 16 11.77 6.66 -21.76
C LEU A 16 10.94 5.90 -20.70
N LYS A 17 11.53 5.58 -19.54
CA LYS A 17 10.79 5.00 -18.40
C LYS A 17 10.47 6.12 -17.40
N PRO A 18 9.32 6.81 -17.52
CA PRO A 18 8.94 7.77 -16.51
C PRO A 18 8.87 7.05 -15.16
N PRO A 19 9.50 7.57 -14.10
CA PRO A 19 9.21 7.10 -12.75
C PRO A 19 7.71 7.30 -12.53
N LEU A 20 7.03 6.26 -12.06
CA LEU A 20 5.63 6.32 -11.64
C LEU A 20 5.53 7.31 -10.46
N ALA A 21 5.32 8.59 -10.78
CA ALA A 21 5.02 9.63 -9.82
C ALA A 21 3.50 9.67 -9.65
N ILE A 22 3.02 9.00 -8.61
CA ILE A 22 1.61 9.07 -8.21
C ILE A 22 1.49 10.31 -7.33
N ALA A 23 0.86 11.36 -7.84
CA ALA A 23 0.49 12.52 -7.06
C ALA A 23 -0.76 12.17 -6.25
N PHE A 24 -0.62 12.04 -4.93
CA PHE A 24 -1.77 12.03 -4.03
C PHE A 24 -2.32 13.46 -3.97
N GLU A 25 -3.64 13.63 -4.03
CA GLU A 25 -4.27 14.91 -3.74
C GLU A 25 -3.77 15.42 -2.37
N LYS A 26 -3.54 16.72 -2.26
CA LYS A 26 -2.95 17.35 -1.07
C LYS A 26 -3.93 17.25 0.10
N SER A 27 -3.94 16.10 0.77
CA SER A 27 -4.38 16.01 2.15
C SER A 27 -3.43 16.83 3.03
N ASP A 28 -3.94 17.36 4.15
CA ASP A 28 -3.14 18.01 5.17
C ASP A 28 -1.84 17.21 5.41
N PRO A 29 -0.64 17.82 5.44
CA PRO A 29 0.62 17.10 5.61
C PRO A 29 0.63 16.12 6.78
N SER A 30 -0.11 16.44 7.85
CA SER A 30 -0.26 15.58 9.01
C SER A 30 -1.11 14.33 8.74
N VAL A 31 -2.18 14.47 7.95
CA VAL A 31 -3.02 13.36 7.47
C VAL A 31 -2.21 12.44 6.56
N SER A 32 -1.43 13.00 5.64
CA SER A 32 -0.53 12.24 4.77
C SER A 32 0.54 11.47 5.56
N LEU A 33 1.13 12.08 6.61
CA LEU A 33 2.06 11.41 7.52
C LEU A 33 1.39 10.28 8.31
N LEU A 34 0.13 10.43 8.69
CA LEU A 34 -0.64 9.38 9.37
C LEU A 34 -0.95 8.22 8.42
N GLN A 35 -1.45 8.50 7.21
CA GLN A 35 -1.68 7.50 6.16
C GLN A 35 -0.40 6.69 5.92
N ASN A 36 0.73 7.39 5.75
CA ASN A 36 2.04 6.77 5.57
C ASN A 36 2.42 5.86 6.76
N ARG A 37 2.16 6.27 8.00
CA ARG A 37 2.46 5.42 9.18
C ARG A 37 1.56 4.19 9.25
N ILE A 38 0.27 4.34 8.95
CA ILE A 38 -0.70 3.23 8.92
C ILE A 38 -0.31 2.24 7.84
N SER A 39 -0.08 2.71 6.60
CA SER A 39 0.23 1.86 5.46
C SER A 39 1.56 1.11 5.62
N ASN A 40 2.58 1.73 6.25
CA ASN A 40 3.85 1.07 6.57
C ASN A 40 3.67 -0.04 7.60
N ASN A 41 2.93 0.25 8.69
CA ASN A 41 2.69 -0.75 9.73
C ASN A 41 1.91 -1.93 9.19
N PHE A 42 0.85 -1.64 8.43
CA PHE A 42 0.05 -2.66 7.76
C PHE A 42 0.92 -3.55 6.87
N SER A 43 1.67 -2.95 5.94
CA SER A 43 2.51 -3.68 4.99
C SER A 43 3.50 -4.60 5.71
N ARG A 44 4.21 -4.09 6.71
CA ARG A 44 5.16 -4.89 7.52
C ARG A 44 4.48 -6.06 8.22
N LYS A 45 3.28 -5.87 8.77
CA LYS A 45 2.54 -6.94 9.46
C LYS A 45 2.04 -7.98 8.47
N TYR A 46 1.47 -7.55 7.35
CA TYR A 46 0.97 -8.42 6.29
C TYR A 46 2.11 -9.25 5.67
N CYS A 47 3.16 -8.58 5.18
CA CYS A 47 4.29 -9.24 4.53
C CYS A 47 5.01 -10.20 5.47
N LYS A 48 5.16 -9.86 6.76
CA LYS A 48 5.73 -10.78 7.76
C LYS A 48 4.85 -12.00 7.98
N ALA A 49 3.53 -11.85 7.98
CA ALA A 49 2.62 -12.99 8.09
C ALA A 49 2.71 -13.90 6.86
N ILE A 50 2.73 -13.33 5.65
CA ILE A 50 2.94 -14.11 4.42
C ILE A 50 4.28 -14.87 4.46
N GLN A 51 5.37 -14.20 4.86
CA GLN A 51 6.69 -14.83 5.00
C GLN A 51 6.70 -15.98 6.02
N ASN A 52 5.87 -15.88 7.06
CA ASN A 52 5.71 -16.92 8.08
C ASN A 52 4.76 -18.04 7.65
N GLY A 53 4.27 -18.06 6.40
CA GLY A 53 3.45 -19.13 5.86
C GLY A 53 1.94 -19.00 6.14
N PHE A 54 1.48 -17.86 6.66
CA PHE A 54 0.04 -17.62 6.78
C PHE A 54 -0.61 -17.47 5.41
N SER A 55 -1.86 -17.92 5.28
CA SER A 55 -2.66 -17.69 4.08
C SER A 55 -2.92 -16.19 3.86
N LYS A 56 -3.31 -15.81 2.64
CA LYS A 56 -3.63 -14.41 2.30
C LYS A 56 -4.72 -13.84 3.23
N ASP A 57 -5.75 -14.63 3.52
CA ASP A 57 -6.86 -14.22 4.40
C ASP A 57 -6.42 -14.03 5.85
N GLU A 58 -5.63 -14.96 6.40
CA GLU A 58 -5.12 -14.88 7.77
C GLU A 58 -4.16 -13.71 7.93
N ALA A 59 -3.24 -13.54 6.97
CA ALA A 59 -2.31 -12.41 6.95
C ALA A 59 -3.06 -11.08 6.87
N MET A 60 -4.09 -11.00 6.04
CA MET A 60 -4.94 -9.81 5.87
C MET A 60 -5.66 -9.46 7.18
N LYS A 61 -6.43 -10.41 7.73
CA LYS A 61 -7.17 -10.22 8.99
C LYS A 61 -6.24 -9.86 10.14
N SER A 62 -5.11 -10.57 10.28
CA SER A 62 -4.12 -10.30 11.33
C SER A 62 -3.52 -8.90 11.19
N ALA A 63 -3.18 -8.47 9.98
CA ALA A 63 -2.62 -7.15 9.73
C ALA A 63 -3.64 -6.04 9.99
N ILE A 64 -4.90 -6.21 9.60
CA ILE A 64 -6.00 -5.26 9.89
C ILE A 64 -6.13 -5.07 11.40
N VAL A 65 -6.36 -6.17 12.14
CA VAL A 65 -6.57 -6.13 13.59
C VAL A 65 -5.36 -5.54 14.32
N LYS A 66 -4.15 -5.99 13.98
CA LYS A 66 -2.92 -5.48 14.62
C LYS A 66 -2.63 -4.03 14.29
N THR A 67 -3.05 -3.52 13.13
CA THR A 67 -2.84 -2.11 12.76
C THR A 67 -3.89 -1.22 13.43
N GLU A 68 -5.16 -1.60 13.40
CA GLU A 68 -6.25 -0.88 14.06
C GLU A 68 -6.08 -0.79 15.58
N ASN A 69 -5.53 -1.83 16.21
CA ASN A 69 -5.30 -1.88 17.65
C ASN A 69 -4.06 -1.09 18.12
N ILE A 70 -3.29 -0.48 17.21
CA ILE A 70 -2.22 0.43 17.61
C ILE A 70 -2.89 1.67 18.21
N ILE A 71 -2.70 1.90 19.52
CA ILE A 71 -3.29 3.01 20.29
C ILE A 71 -3.13 4.35 19.56
N SER A 72 -1.94 4.63 19.01
CA SER A 72 -1.67 5.86 18.29
C SER A 72 -2.43 6.03 16.97
N PHE A 73 -2.97 4.95 16.40
CA PHE A 73 -3.86 5.00 15.24
C PHE A 73 -5.33 4.99 15.66
N SER A 74 -5.69 4.22 16.69
CA SER A 74 -7.06 4.16 17.20
C SER A 74 -7.58 5.51 17.71
N TYR A 75 -6.72 6.29 18.38
CA TYR A 75 -7.11 7.57 19.00
C TYR A 75 -6.64 8.80 18.22
N ASN A 76 -6.14 8.63 16.99
CA ASN A 76 -5.63 9.77 16.24
C ASN A 76 -6.79 10.66 15.73
N PRO A 77 -6.87 11.94 16.13
CA PRO A 77 -7.94 12.83 15.67
C PRO A 77 -7.91 13.10 14.17
N GLN A 78 -6.77 12.87 13.51
CA GLN A 78 -6.62 13.05 12.06
C GLN A 78 -7.16 11.87 11.26
N LYS A 79 -7.49 10.74 11.90
CA LYS A 79 -8.05 9.55 11.23
C LYS A 79 -9.33 9.86 10.46
N LYS A 80 -10.15 10.79 10.98
CA LYS A 80 -11.42 11.19 10.34
C LYS A 80 -11.27 11.88 8.98
N TRP A 81 -10.08 12.38 8.68
CA TRP A 81 -9.76 13.05 7.42
C TRP A 81 -9.06 12.14 6.42
N ILE A 82 -8.87 10.86 6.77
CA ILE A 82 -8.27 9.89 5.87
C ILE A 82 -9.37 9.30 4.99
N GLU A 83 -9.28 9.58 3.70
CA GLU A 83 -10.15 8.94 2.73
C GLU A 83 -9.82 7.45 2.62
N LYS A 84 -10.88 6.64 2.60
CA LYS A 84 -10.78 5.18 2.47
C LYS A 84 -10.04 4.77 1.20
N ASP A 85 -10.31 5.45 0.09
CA ASP A 85 -9.72 5.14 -1.21
C ASP A 85 -8.21 5.43 -1.25
N ASP A 86 -7.80 6.58 -0.72
CA ASP A 86 -6.39 6.97 -0.60
C ASP A 86 -5.60 5.99 0.27
N LEU A 87 -6.11 5.67 1.46
CA LEU A 87 -5.41 4.77 2.38
C LEU A 87 -5.29 3.37 1.80
N SER A 88 -6.38 2.84 1.22
CA SER A 88 -6.36 1.51 0.60
C SER A 88 -5.42 1.46 -0.60
N THR A 89 -5.36 2.52 -1.41
CA THR A 89 -4.39 2.67 -2.50
C THR A 89 -2.96 2.67 -1.98
N GLN A 90 -2.67 3.44 -0.94
CA GLN A 90 -1.32 3.54 -0.37
C GLN A 90 -0.87 2.23 0.30
N ILE A 91 -1.77 1.53 1.00
CA ILE A 91 -1.54 0.18 1.53
C ILE A 91 -1.20 -0.78 0.39
N SER A 92 -1.99 -0.77 -0.68
CA SER A 92 -1.85 -1.72 -1.79
C SER A 92 -0.54 -1.53 -2.54
N LEU A 93 -0.17 -0.27 -2.82
CA LEU A 93 1.13 0.06 -3.41
C LEU A 93 2.28 -0.48 -2.56
N ARG A 94 2.19 -0.33 -1.23
CA ARG A 94 3.24 -0.81 -0.33
C ARG A 94 3.34 -2.31 -0.27
N VAL A 95 2.23 -2.99 -0.10
CA VAL A 95 2.25 -4.46 -0.05
C VAL A 95 2.78 -5.04 -1.35
N VAL A 96 2.32 -4.51 -2.50
CA VAL A 96 2.77 -4.98 -3.81
C VAL A 96 4.27 -4.75 -4.00
N ASN A 97 4.78 -3.59 -3.57
CA ASN A 97 6.21 -3.26 -3.68
C ASN A 97 7.09 -4.03 -2.67
N ASP A 98 6.61 -4.21 -1.43
CA ASP A 98 7.40 -4.80 -0.35
C ASP A 98 7.46 -6.34 -0.45
N CYS A 99 6.33 -6.99 -0.77
CA CYS A 99 6.26 -8.45 -0.84
C CYS A 99 5.37 -9.03 -1.95
N GLY A 100 4.60 -8.22 -2.69
CA GLY A 100 3.62 -8.67 -3.71
C GLY A 100 4.15 -9.68 -4.71
N ARG A 101 5.39 -9.48 -5.15
CA ARG A 101 6.04 -10.32 -6.17
C ARG A 101 6.14 -11.78 -5.74
N SER A 102 6.30 -12.08 -4.44
CA SER A 102 6.42 -13.48 -3.97
C SER A 102 5.11 -14.26 -4.07
N PHE A 103 3.98 -13.60 -4.24
CA PHE A 103 2.66 -14.22 -4.38
C PHE A 103 1.88 -13.73 -5.61
N GLY A 104 2.61 -13.29 -6.65
CA GLY A 104 2.09 -13.04 -7.99
C GLY A 104 1.43 -11.68 -8.19
N LEU A 105 1.56 -10.72 -7.27
CA LEU A 105 1.05 -9.36 -7.46
C LEU A 105 2.16 -8.44 -7.97
N ILE A 106 1.97 -7.88 -9.16
CA ILE A 106 2.94 -7.02 -9.82
C ILE A 106 2.22 -5.86 -10.52
N GLY A 107 2.82 -4.67 -10.46
CA GLY A 107 2.36 -3.52 -11.20
C GLY A 107 0.94 -3.08 -10.82
N LYS A 108 0.29 -2.35 -11.73
CA LYS A 108 -1.02 -1.75 -11.50
C LYS A 108 -2.10 -2.78 -11.22
N GLU A 109 -2.15 -3.86 -12.00
CA GLU A 109 -3.14 -4.93 -11.82
C GLU A 109 -3.03 -5.59 -10.43
N GLY A 110 -1.80 -5.82 -9.96
CA GLY A 110 -1.57 -6.34 -8.61
C GLY A 110 -2.04 -5.38 -7.51
N VAL A 111 -1.86 -4.07 -7.72
CA VAL A 111 -2.30 -3.01 -6.80
C VAL A 111 -3.83 -2.94 -6.77
N ASP A 112 -4.49 -2.93 -7.92
CA ASP A 112 -5.95 -2.85 -8.04
C ASP A 112 -6.63 -4.10 -7.44
N TYR A 113 -6.06 -5.28 -7.70
CA TYR A 113 -6.49 -6.53 -7.07
C TYR A 113 -6.35 -6.46 -5.54
N PHE A 114 -5.18 -6.08 -5.04
CA PHE A 114 -4.93 -6.06 -3.60
C PHE A 114 -5.84 -5.05 -2.90
N LYS A 115 -6.05 -3.88 -3.51
CA LYS A 115 -6.95 -2.83 -3.00
C LYS A 115 -8.36 -3.37 -2.81
N SER A 116 -8.91 -3.99 -3.85
CA SER A 116 -10.26 -4.55 -3.82
C SER A 116 -10.40 -5.62 -2.73
N TYR A 117 -9.43 -6.52 -2.67
CA TYR A 117 -9.39 -7.61 -1.67
C TYR A 117 -9.21 -7.08 -0.24
N PHE A 118 -8.35 -6.09 -0.02
CA PHE A 118 -8.17 -5.42 1.26
C PHE A 118 -9.49 -4.80 1.75
N LEU A 119 -10.19 -4.07 0.89
CA LEU A 119 -11.45 -3.41 1.23
C LEU A 119 -12.53 -4.42 1.63
N GLU A 120 -12.65 -5.52 0.89
CA GLU A 120 -13.58 -6.61 1.19
C GLU A 120 -13.33 -7.22 2.57
N ILE A 121 -12.08 -7.57 2.87
CA ILE A 121 -11.73 -8.20 4.15
C ILE A 121 -11.79 -7.19 5.30
N TYR A 122 -11.45 -5.92 5.06
CA TYR A 122 -11.57 -4.86 6.06
C TYR A 122 -13.01 -4.72 6.53
N GLU A 123 -13.97 -4.60 5.61
CA GLU A 123 -15.40 -4.49 5.94
C GLU A 123 -15.90 -5.70 6.75
N LYS A 124 -15.45 -6.92 6.40
CA LYS A 124 -15.77 -8.14 7.15
C LYS A 124 -15.13 -8.21 8.54
N THR A 125 -13.95 -7.60 8.72
CA THR A 125 -13.15 -7.71 9.96
C THR A 125 -13.46 -6.61 10.95
N THR A 126 -13.93 -5.44 10.49
CA THR A 126 -14.22 -4.28 11.33
C THR A 126 -15.59 -3.67 11.02
N PRO A 127 -16.69 -4.41 11.22
CA PRO A 127 -18.04 -3.97 10.82
C PRO A 127 -18.51 -2.71 11.57
N ASP A 128 -18.08 -2.52 12.82
CA ASP A 128 -18.48 -1.36 13.65
C ASP A 128 -17.59 -0.12 13.46
N LYS A 129 -16.54 -0.23 12.63
CA LYS A 129 -15.54 0.83 12.42
C LYS A 129 -15.49 1.26 10.95
N ASN A 130 -16.66 1.54 10.38
CA ASN A 130 -16.73 2.11 9.05
C ASN A 130 -15.81 3.33 8.95
N PHE A 131 -14.94 3.36 7.93
CA PHE A 131 -14.19 4.57 7.59
C PHE A 131 -15.18 5.72 7.49
N SER A 132 -14.87 6.83 8.17
CA SER A 132 -15.65 8.06 8.02
C SER A 132 -15.77 8.39 6.55
N ARG A 133 -17.00 8.71 6.14
CA ARG A 133 -17.37 9.01 4.75
C ARG A 133 -16.56 10.17 4.19
#